data_AF-A0AAW3FDM1-F1
#
_entry.id   AF-A0AAW3FDM1-F1
#
_cell.length_a   1.000
_cell.length_b   1.000
_cell.length_c   1.000
_cell.angle_alpha   90.00
_cell.angle_beta   90.00
_cell.angle_gamma   90.00
#
_symmetry.space_group_name_H-M   'P 1'
#
loop_
_entity.id
_entity.type
_entity.pdbx_description
1 polymer ?
#
loop_
_entity_poly.entity_id
_entity_poly.type
_entity_poly.pdbx_seq_one_letter_code
_entity_poly.pdbx_strand_id
1 'polypeptide(L)'
;MNKFNSHALTAKEFSKAIGISDKSRETYAHVSALFHTIIGGTNDVAHSNMLDAIDEIKQAGLYRQRIKKACKEATSRYEDFEKRNMEDMRNADRDKRQLYMDYLDSVNTRLEPHVFILHQSIKRVLDRKRIEDSGFKARVILVYELLNYSVELFDKFIENCPPCPPVNLALTYQPARLTGVRSAWREVEEALCKDCADINLNDDNNCKMAFDIIETKLVSEQGIYESGEAALALNPREALEADKAVLKLDKEEHKKIILTDNQRKFLKENYQTKTNKELADTIGCGLTKLREFAKELGLTKNKIA
;
A
#
# COMPACT_ATOMS: atom_id res chain seq x y z
N MET A 1 35.41 -1.11 -16.94
CA MET A 1 34.04 -0.62 -17.25
C MET A 1 33.27 -1.76 -17.90
N ASN A 2 32.50 -2.52 -17.12
CA ASN A 2 31.66 -3.57 -17.68
C ASN A 2 30.43 -2.92 -18.33
N LYS A 3 30.31 -3.12 -19.64
CA LYS A 3 29.08 -2.83 -20.40
C LYS A 3 28.00 -3.76 -19.86
N PHE A 4 27.13 -3.25 -18.98
CA PHE A 4 25.90 -3.94 -18.66
C PHE A 4 25.04 -3.95 -19.93
N ASN A 5 24.87 -5.14 -20.51
CA ASN A 5 23.88 -5.40 -21.55
C ASN A 5 22.51 -4.92 -21.03
N SER A 6 21.69 -4.42 -21.95
CA SER A 6 20.36 -3.82 -21.78
C SER A 6 19.27 -4.76 -21.25
N HIS A 7 19.62 -5.70 -20.37
CA HIS A 7 18.67 -6.54 -19.65
C HIS A 7 18.33 -5.85 -18.33
N ALA A 8 17.07 -5.41 -18.18
CA ALA A 8 16.58 -4.88 -16.91
C ALA A 8 16.66 -5.99 -15.84
N LEU A 9 17.41 -5.74 -14.76
CA LEU A 9 17.48 -6.65 -13.63
C LEU A 9 16.14 -6.64 -12.88
N THR A 10 15.66 -7.81 -12.47
CA THR A 10 14.59 -7.94 -11.48
C THR A 10 15.04 -7.37 -10.12
N ALA A 11 14.10 -7.06 -9.22
CA ALA A 11 14.38 -6.62 -7.84
C ALA A 11 15.40 -7.53 -7.13
N LYS A 12 15.24 -8.86 -7.32
CA LYS A 12 16.08 -9.90 -6.75
C LYS A 12 17.48 -9.96 -7.37
N GLU A 13 17.61 -9.65 -8.66
CA GLU A 13 18.90 -9.59 -9.34
C GLU A 13 19.63 -8.29 -9.01
N PHE A 14 18.91 -7.16 -8.91
CA PHE A 14 19.48 -5.87 -8.52
C PHE A 14 20.05 -5.91 -7.09
N SER A 15 19.30 -6.48 -6.14
CA SER A 15 19.79 -6.62 -4.76
C SER A 15 21.05 -7.50 -4.65
N LYS A 16 21.30 -8.40 -5.60
CA LYS A 16 22.46 -9.30 -5.62
C LYS A 16 23.58 -8.88 -6.57
N ALA A 17 23.37 -7.87 -7.40
CA ALA A 17 24.34 -7.46 -8.40
C ALA A 17 25.54 -6.74 -7.77
N ILE A 18 26.74 -7.21 -8.14
CA ILE A 18 28.04 -6.67 -7.73
C ILE A 18 28.31 -5.40 -8.54
N GLY A 19 28.74 -4.32 -7.88
CA GLY A 19 29.09 -3.05 -8.53
C GLY A 19 27.98 -2.00 -8.57
N ILE A 20 26.84 -2.24 -7.91
CA ILE A 20 25.80 -1.23 -7.67
C ILE A 20 26.16 -0.43 -6.42
N SER A 21 26.09 0.90 -6.50
CA SER A 21 26.36 1.79 -5.37
C SER A 21 25.31 1.68 -4.26
N ASP A 22 25.70 1.93 -3.01
CA ASP A 22 24.76 1.95 -1.88
C ASP A 22 23.64 2.97 -2.08
N LYS A 23 23.96 4.15 -2.64
CA LYS A 23 22.98 5.17 -3.01
C LYS A 23 21.92 4.64 -3.98
N SER A 24 22.31 3.85 -4.98
CA SER A 24 21.36 3.24 -5.91
C SER A 24 20.45 2.22 -5.21
N ARG A 25 20.98 1.49 -4.22
CA ARG A 25 20.21 0.53 -3.42
C ARG A 25 19.20 1.23 -2.51
N GLU A 26 19.61 2.32 -1.88
CA GLU A 26 18.76 3.17 -1.06
C GLU A 26 17.63 3.81 -1.88
N THR A 27 17.96 4.39 -3.05
CA THR A 27 16.94 4.94 -3.96
C THR A 27 15.93 3.88 -4.37
N TYR A 28 16.39 2.68 -4.76
CA TYR A 28 15.50 1.58 -5.12
C TYR A 28 14.59 1.17 -3.96
N ALA A 29 15.15 1.00 -2.76
CA ALA A 29 14.40 0.60 -1.58
C ALA A 29 13.34 1.66 -1.21
N HIS A 30 13.69 2.94 -1.30
CA HIS A 30 12.76 4.03 -1.05
C HIS A 30 11.63 4.08 -2.08
N VAL A 31 11.94 4.01 -3.37
CA VAL A 31 10.93 3.98 -4.44
C VAL A 31 10.04 2.75 -4.33
N SER A 32 10.60 1.58 -4.04
CA SER A 32 9.83 0.35 -3.83
C SER A 32 8.88 0.49 -2.64
N ALA A 33 9.33 1.08 -1.52
CA ALA A 33 8.46 1.32 -0.38
C ALA A 33 7.28 2.24 -0.75
N LEU A 34 7.56 3.37 -1.42
CA LEU A 34 6.52 4.30 -1.88
C LEU A 34 5.55 3.65 -2.87
N PHE A 35 6.06 2.84 -3.78
CA PHE A 35 5.26 2.10 -4.75
C PHE A 35 4.25 1.21 -4.03
N HIS A 36 4.70 0.41 -3.08
CA HIS A 36 3.83 -0.51 -2.34
C HIS A 36 2.82 0.24 -1.46
N THR A 37 3.22 1.34 -0.82
CA THR A 37 2.30 2.10 0.03
C THR A 37 1.25 2.89 -0.76
N ILE A 38 1.63 3.45 -1.93
CA ILE A 38 0.76 4.33 -2.73
C ILE A 38 0.03 3.54 -3.80
N ILE A 39 0.76 2.87 -4.70
CA ILE A 39 0.16 2.11 -5.82
C ILE A 39 -0.51 0.86 -5.28
N GLY A 40 0.16 0.13 -4.39
CA GLY A 40 -0.41 -1.04 -3.73
C GLY A 40 -1.72 -0.72 -3.00
N GLY A 41 -1.71 0.30 -2.14
CA GLY A 41 -2.91 0.76 -1.42
C GLY A 41 -4.04 1.21 -2.34
N THR A 42 -3.74 1.96 -3.40
CA THR A 42 -4.75 2.42 -4.36
C THR A 42 -5.38 1.26 -5.14
N ASN A 43 -4.54 0.33 -5.61
CA ASN A 43 -4.99 -0.86 -6.33
C ASN A 43 -5.88 -1.75 -5.47
N ASP A 44 -5.55 -1.88 -4.18
CA ASP A 44 -6.32 -2.68 -3.25
C ASP A 44 -7.70 -2.09 -2.96
N VAL A 45 -7.81 -0.77 -2.78
CA VAL A 45 -9.11 -0.09 -2.66
C VAL A 45 -9.98 -0.31 -3.90
N ALA A 46 -9.40 -0.20 -5.10
CA ALA A 46 -10.13 -0.46 -6.34
C ALA A 46 -10.59 -1.93 -6.43
N HIS A 47 -9.74 -2.88 -6.01
CA HIS A 47 -10.07 -4.29 -6.01
C HIS A 47 -11.17 -4.67 -5.03
N SER A 48 -11.08 -4.21 -3.78
CA SER A 48 -12.11 -4.46 -2.76
C SER A 48 -13.49 -4.01 -3.23
N ASN A 49 -13.58 -2.79 -3.78
CA ASN A 49 -14.84 -2.27 -4.33
C ASN A 49 -15.29 -3.04 -5.58
N MET A 50 -14.36 -3.55 -6.39
CA MET A 50 -14.68 -4.41 -7.54
C MET A 50 -15.31 -5.73 -7.08
N LEU A 51 -14.78 -6.35 -6.02
CA LEU A 51 -15.33 -7.58 -5.46
C LEU A 51 -16.75 -7.36 -4.90
N ASP A 52 -16.96 -6.27 -4.16
CA ASP A 52 -18.30 -5.90 -3.65
C ASP A 52 -19.29 -5.71 -4.79
N ALA A 53 -18.91 -4.98 -5.85
CA ALA A 53 -19.75 -4.77 -7.02
C ALA A 53 -20.04 -6.09 -7.76
N ILE A 54 -19.07 -7.02 -7.84
CA ILE A 54 -19.29 -8.36 -8.40
C ILE A 54 -20.35 -9.12 -7.59
N ASP A 55 -20.31 -9.03 -6.27
CA ASP A 55 -21.29 -9.70 -5.41
C ASP A 55 -22.68 -9.07 -5.54
N GLU A 56 -22.78 -7.75 -5.65
CA GLU A 56 -24.05 -7.06 -5.97
C GLU A 56 -24.59 -7.51 -7.36
N ILE A 57 -23.73 -7.63 -8.38
CA ILE A 57 -24.11 -8.14 -9.72
C ILE A 57 -24.65 -9.58 -9.63
N LYS A 58 -24.05 -10.44 -8.80
CA LYS A 58 -24.54 -11.81 -8.56
C LYS A 58 -25.91 -11.79 -7.89
N GLN A 59 -26.08 -10.99 -6.84
CA GLN A 59 -27.34 -10.87 -6.11
C GLN A 59 -28.48 -10.35 -6.99
N ALA A 60 -28.18 -9.44 -7.93
CA ALA A 60 -29.13 -8.93 -8.91
C ALA A 60 -29.49 -9.93 -10.02
N GLY A 61 -28.86 -11.12 -10.08
CA GLY A 61 -29.11 -12.11 -11.14
C GLY A 61 -28.56 -11.72 -12.52
N LEU A 62 -27.67 -10.72 -12.55
CA LEU A 62 -27.07 -10.15 -13.76
C LEU A 62 -25.74 -10.82 -14.14
N TYR A 63 -25.20 -11.67 -13.25
CA TYR A 63 -23.95 -12.41 -13.46
C TYR A 63 -24.07 -13.55 -14.50
N ARG A 64 -24.33 -13.18 -15.76
CA ARG A 64 -24.55 -14.07 -16.93
C ARG A 64 -23.37 -14.06 -17.88
N GLN A 65 -23.38 -14.89 -18.93
CA GLN A 65 -22.21 -15.23 -19.76
C GLN A 65 -21.24 -14.07 -20.08
N ARG A 66 -21.71 -12.95 -20.66
CA ARG A 66 -20.84 -11.79 -20.98
C ARG A 66 -20.26 -11.14 -19.72
N ILE A 67 -21.11 -10.76 -18.77
CA ILE A 67 -20.72 -10.08 -17.52
C ILE A 67 -19.83 -10.98 -16.66
N LYS A 68 -20.20 -12.25 -16.50
CA LYS A 68 -19.42 -13.28 -15.80
C LYS A 68 -18.01 -13.42 -16.39
N LYS A 69 -17.89 -13.44 -17.72
CA LYS A 69 -16.57 -13.52 -18.38
C LYS A 69 -15.73 -12.29 -18.04
N ALA A 70 -16.30 -11.09 -18.18
CA ALA A 70 -15.63 -9.83 -17.88
C ALA A 70 -15.19 -9.71 -16.42
N CYS A 71 -16.08 -10.01 -15.45
CA CYS A 71 -15.74 -10.02 -14.02
C CYS A 71 -14.60 -11.01 -13.72
N LYS A 72 -14.67 -12.24 -14.25
CA LYS A 72 -13.60 -13.24 -14.03
C LYS A 72 -12.26 -12.80 -14.60
N GLU A 73 -12.28 -12.18 -15.78
CA GLU A 73 -11.10 -11.66 -16.42
C GLU A 73 -10.49 -10.50 -15.63
N ALA A 74 -11.32 -9.59 -15.10
CA ALA A 74 -10.87 -8.51 -14.24
C ALA A 74 -10.23 -9.04 -12.94
N THR A 75 -10.90 -9.97 -12.25
CA THR A 75 -10.37 -10.60 -11.03
C THR A 75 -9.07 -11.35 -11.29
N SER A 76 -9.01 -12.22 -12.31
CA SER A 76 -7.80 -12.99 -12.63
C SER A 76 -6.60 -12.10 -12.96
N ARG A 77 -6.82 -10.99 -13.67
CA ARG A 77 -5.75 -10.03 -13.98
C ARG A 77 -5.24 -9.30 -12.73
N TYR A 78 -6.09 -9.07 -11.74
CA TYR A 78 -5.68 -8.50 -10.46
C TYR A 78 -4.90 -9.53 -9.63
N GLU A 79 -5.40 -10.77 -9.51
CA GLU A 79 -4.74 -11.87 -8.80
C GLU A 79 -3.31 -12.12 -9.32
N ASP A 80 -3.10 -12.01 -10.64
CA ASP A 80 -1.76 -12.11 -11.24
C ASP A 80 -0.81 -11.00 -10.77
N PHE A 81 -1.32 -9.77 -10.60
CA PHE A 81 -0.57 -8.65 -10.02
C PHE A 81 -0.30 -8.90 -8.54
N GLU A 82 -1.34 -9.21 -7.76
CA GLU A 82 -1.28 -9.40 -6.32
C GLU A 82 -0.25 -10.47 -5.96
N LYS A 83 -0.27 -11.61 -6.67
CA LYS A 83 0.71 -12.68 -6.47
C LYS A 83 2.15 -12.18 -6.62
N ARG A 84 2.45 -11.42 -7.67
CA ARG A 84 3.80 -10.87 -7.90
C ARG A 84 4.17 -9.84 -6.83
N ASN A 85 3.20 -9.04 -6.41
CA ASN A 85 3.39 -8.04 -5.37
C ASN A 85 3.72 -8.69 -4.01
N MET A 86 3.00 -9.76 -3.65
CA MET A 86 3.26 -10.55 -2.44
C MET A 86 4.58 -11.32 -2.51
N GLU A 87 4.99 -11.76 -3.71
CA GLU A 87 6.31 -12.36 -3.93
C GLU A 87 7.45 -11.36 -3.68
N ASP A 88 7.28 -10.08 -4.03
CA ASP A 88 8.27 -9.02 -3.75
C ASP A 88 8.41 -8.75 -2.24
N MET A 89 7.30 -8.86 -1.50
CA MET A 89 7.28 -8.75 -0.02
C MET A 89 7.92 -9.94 0.69
N ARG A 90 8.16 -11.04 -0.02
CA ARG A 90 8.74 -12.26 0.54
C ARG A 90 10.27 -12.17 0.51
N ASN A 91 10.87 -11.84 1.65
CA ASN A 91 12.32 -11.91 1.84
C ASN A 91 12.71 -13.11 2.71
N ALA A 92 13.80 -13.79 2.37
CA ALA A 92 14.34 -14.96 3.07
C ALA A 92 14.71 -14.66 4.53
N ASP A 93 15.15 -13.43 4.82
CA ASP A 93 15.53 -13.00 6.17
C ASP A 93 14.33 -12.48 6.97
N ARG A 94 13.31 -11.96 6.27
CA ARG A 94 12.17 -11.28 6.87
C ARG A 94 10.96 -11.23 5.95
N ASP A 95 9.96 -12.06 6.23
CA ASP A 95 8.69 -12.05 5.48
C ASP A 95 7.84 -10.85 5.90
N LYS A 96 7.57 -9.92 4.97
CA LYS A 96 6.83 -8.68 5.24
C LYS A 96 5.37 -8.73 4.81
N ARG A 97 4.90 -9.88 4.32
CA ARG A 97 3.53 -10.01 3.78
C ARG A 97 2.46 -9.66 4.80
N GLN A 98 2.60 -10.10 6.06
CA GLN A 98 1.62 -9.78 7.11
C GLN A 98 1.53 -8.27 7.36
N LEU A 99 2.67 -7.61 7.57
CA LEU A 99 2.73 -6.15 7.73
C LEU A 99 2.08 -5.42 6.55
N TYR A 100 2.34 -5.88 5.33
CA TYR A 100 1.78 -5.28 4.13
C TYR A 100 0.26 -5.48 4.04
N MET A 101 -0.25 -6.68 4.35
CA MET A 101 -1.70 -6.92 4.42
C MET A 101 -2.37 -6.05 5.47
N ASP A 102 -1.80 -5.97 6.68
CA ASP A 102 -2.34 -5.12 7.75
C ASP A 102 -2.34 -3.62 7.36
N TYR A 103 -1.35 -3.19 6.57
CA TYR A 103 -1.33 -1.85 5.97
C TYR A 103 -2.48 -1.67 4.98
N LEU A 104 -2.68 -2.61 4.04
CA LEU A 104 -3.76 -2.54 3.06
C LEU A 104 -5.15 -2.55 3.71
N ASP A 105 -5.36 -3.40 4.73
CA ASP A 105 -6.60 -3.44 5.50
C ASP A 105 -6.89 -2.09 6.17
N SER A 106 -5.85 -1.45 6.73
CA SER A 106 -5.96 -0.10 7.30
C SER A 106 -6.32 0.94 6.23
N VAL A 107 -5.71 0.87 5.04
CA VAL A 107 -6.03 1.78 3.92
C VAL A 107 -7.51 1.63 3.54
N ASN A 108 -8.00 0.41 3.33
CA ASN A 108 -9.41 0.18 2.99
C ASN A 108 -10.36 0.72 4.07
N THR A 109 -10.11 0.37 5.33
CA THR A 109 -10.94 0.80 6.47
C THR A 109 -11.03 2.33 6.54
N ARG A 110 -9.91 3.02 6.34
CA ARG A 110 -9.84 4.48 6.38
C ARG A 110 -10.55 5.13 5.19
N LEU A 111 -10.48 4.51 4.01
CA LEU A 111 -11.05 5.06 2.78
C LEU A 111 -12.52 4.70 2.58
N GLU A 112 -13.04 3.66 3.21
CA GLU A 112 -14.44 3.21 3.12
C GLU A 112 -15.47 4.35 3.20
N PRO A 113 -15.46 5.23 4.24
CA PRO A 113 -16.44 6.32 4.32
C PRO A 113 -16.32 7.32 3.16
N HIS A 114 -15.12 7.53 2.63
CA HIS A 114 -14.88 8.45 1.52
C HIS A 114 -15.32 7.86 0.18
N VAL A 115 -15.05 6.57 -0.03
CA VAL A 115 -15.52 5.82 -1.19
C VAL A 115 -17.05 5.74 -1.20
N PHE A 116 -17.68 5.57 -0.04
CA PHE A 116 -19.13 5.65 0.10
C PHE A 116 -19.69 7.03 -0.28
N ILE A 117 -19.02 8.12 0.11
CA ILE A 117 -19.43 9.48 -0.30
C ILE A 117 -19.33 9.66 -1.81
N LEU A 118 -18.29 9.14 -2.46
CA LEU A 118 -18.16 9.16 -3.92
C LEU A 118 -19.29 8.36 -4.58
N HIS A 119 -19.60 7.16 -4.08
CA HIS A 119 -20.74 6.35 -4.52
C HIS A 119 -22.05 7.14 -4.48
N GLN A 120 -22.34 7.77 -3.33
CA GLN A 120 -23.56 8.56 -3.16
C GLN A 120 -23.59 9.80 -4.07
N SER A 121 -22.43 10.40 -4.34
CA SER A 121 -22.31 11.54 -5.26
C SER A 121 -22.62 11.13 -6.70
N ILE A 122 -22.05 10.01 -7.16
CA ILE A 122 -22.36 9.43 -8.47
C ILE A 122 -23.86 9.10 -8.55
N LYS A 123 -24.41 8.41 -7.54
CA LYS A 123 -25.83 8.07 -7.49
C LYS A 123 -26.73 9.30 -7.64
N ARG A 124 -26.42 10.42 -6.97
CA ARG A 124 -27.19 11.67 -7.09
C ARG A 124 -27.15 12.27 -8.49
N VAL A 125 -26.04 12.12 -9.23
CA VAL A 125 -25.98 12.49 -10.65
C VAL A 125 -26.95 11.64 -11.46
N LEU A 126 -26.94 10.32 -11.25
CA LEU A 126 -27.83 9.39 -11.93
C LEU A 126 -29.31 9.63 -11.59
N ASP A 127 -29.63 9.89 -10.31
CA ASP A 127 -30.98 10.19 -9.84
C ASP A 127 -31.57 11.44 -10.52
N ARG A 128 -30.77 12.51 -10.66
CA ARG A 128 -31.20 13.75 -11.36
C ARG A 128 -31.52 13.51 -12.83
N LYS A 129 -30.86 12.52 -13.45
CA LYS A 129 -31.11 12.07 -14.82
C LYS A 129 -32.18 10.97 -14.91
N ARG A 130 -32.81 10.61 -13.78
CA ARG A 130 -33.87 9.58 -13.67
C ARG A 130 -33.42 8.21 -14.20
N ILE A 131 -32.15 7.88 -14.01
CA ILE A 131 -31.61 6.57 -14.36
C ILE A 131 -32.19 5.51 -13.42
N GLU A 132 -32.78 4.45 -13.98
CA GLU A 132 -33.25 3.30 -13.21
C GLU A 132 -32.08 2.55 -12.57
N ASP A 133 -32.32 1.98 -11.39
CA ASP A 133 -31.31 1.29 -10.57
C ASP A 133 -30.02 2.10 -10.34
N SER A 134 -30.19 3.42 -10.19
CA SER A 134 -29.10 4.39 -10.00
C SER A 134 -28.11 3.99 -8.91
N GLY A 135 -28.56 3.40 -7.80
CA GLY A 135 -27.68 2.94 -6.72
C GLY A 135 -26.71 1.84 -7.16
N PHE A 136 -27.24 0.85 -7.88
CA PHE A 136 -26.46 -0.27 -8.41
C PHE A 136 -25.52 0.19 -9.54
N LYS A 137 -26.02 0.98 -10.50
CA LYS A 137 -25.18 1.51 -11.59
C LYS A 137 -24.07 2.44 -11.06
N ALA A 138 -24.36 3.22 -10.02
CA ALA A 138 -23.34 4.04 -9.37
C ALA A 138 -22.20 3.21 -8.76
N ARG A 139 -22.45 1.98 -8.28
CA ARG A 139 -21.37 1.07 -7.82
C ARG A 139 -20.50 0.62 -8.98
N VAL A 140 -21.11 0.23 -10.10
CA VAL A 140 -20.37 -0.22 -11.28
C VAL A 140 -19.48 0.90 -11.84
N ILE A 141 -20.01 2.12 -11.93
CA ILE A 141 -19.27 3.32 -12.37
C ILE A 141 -18.18 3.69 -11.37
N LEU A 142 -18.46 3.67 -10.06
CA LEU A 142 -17.47 3.91 -9.01
C LEU A 142 -16.22 3.04 -9.19
N VAL A 143 -16.40 1.73 -9.39
CA VAL A 143 -15.28 0.80 -9.58
C VAL A 143 -14.50 1.15 -10.84
N TYR A 144 -15.18 1.52 -11.91
CA TYR A 144 -14.51 1.96 -13.14
C TYR A 144 -13.65 3.21 -12.90
N GLU A 145 -14.15 4.20 -12.15
CA GLU A 145 -13.38 5.41 -11.81
C GLU A 145 -12.20 5.14 -10.88
N LEU A 146 -12.34 4.24 -9.90
CA LEU A 146 -11.21 3.81 -9.06
C LEU A 146 -10.13 3.10 -9.89
N LEU A 147 -10.53 2.26 -10.85
CA LEU A 147 -9.60 1.59 -11.78
C LEU A 147 -8.97 2.58 -12.78
N ASN A 148 -9.70 3.62 -13.22
CA ASN A 148 -9.13 4.70 -14.03
C ASN A 148 -8.01 5.39 -13.25
N TYR A 149 -8.29 5.75 -12.00
CA TYR A 149 -7.31 6.43 -11.15
C TYR A 149 -6.11 5.55 -10.82
N SER A 150 -6.27 4.25 -10.56
CA SER A 150 -5.14 3.32 -10.43
C SER A 150 -4.20 3.37 -11.64
N VAL A 151 -4.75 3.41 -12.86
CA VAL A 151 -3.95 3.49 -14.09
C VAL A 151 -3.22 4.82 -14.20
N GLU A 152 -3.92 5.93 -13.96
CA GLU A 152 -3.33 7.28 -14.07
C GLU A 152 -2.28 7.55 -12.99
N LEU A 153 -2.55 7.12 -11.76
CA LEU A 153 -1.63 7.26 -10.64
C LEU A 153 -0.35 6.46 -10.89
N PHE A 154 -0.45 5.25 -11.45
CA PHE A 154 0.73 4.47 -11.84
C PHE A 154 1.59 5.23 -12.85
N ASP A 155 0.98 5.78 -13.90
CA ASP A 155 1.70 6.51 -14.94
C ASP A 155 2.41 7.74 -14.35
N LYS A 156 1.69 8.55 -13.54
CA LYS A 156 2.26 9.69 -12.81
C LYS A 156 3.38 9.26 -11.86
N PHE A 157 3.23 8.15 -11.14
CA PHE A 157 4.23 7.65 -10.20
C PHE A 157 5.53 7.31 -10.93
N ILE A 158 5.45 6.57 -12.04
CA ILE A 158 6.62 6.18 -12.83
C ILE A 158 7.29 7.39 -13.48
N GLU A 159 6.53 8.35 -13.99
CA GLU A 159 7.05 9.59 -14.59
C GLU A 159 7.86 10.43 -13.60
N ASN A 160 7.45 10.43 -12.31
CA ASN A 160 8.09 11.20 -11.25
C ASN A 160 9.16 10.41 -10.48
N CYS A 161 9.36 9.12 -10.78
CA CYS A 161 10.39 8.32 -10.12
C CYS A 161 11.79 8.66 -10.64
N PRO A 162 12.80 8.81 -9.77
CA PRO A 162 14.17 8.96 -10.20
C PRO A 162 14.65 7.69 -10.95
N PRO A 163 15.46 7.82 -12.00
CA PRO A 163 16.01 6.66 -12.70
C PRO A 163 16.89 5.84 -11.76
N CYS A 164 16.71 4.52 -11.76
CA CYS A 164 17.41 3.61 -10.87
C CYS A 164 18.20 2.53 -11.64
N PRO A 165 19.19 2.91 -12.47
CA PRO A 165 19.94 1.93 -13.26
C PRO A 165 20.67 0.92 -12.36
N PRO A 166 20.75 -0.37 -12.77
CA PRO A 166 20.25 -0.93 -14.04
C PRO A 166 18.77 -1.38 -14.02
N VAL A 167 17.97 -1.06 -12.98
CA VAL A 167 16.54 -1.40 -12.95
C VAL A 167 15.73 -0.45 -13.82
N ASN A 168 14.81 -1.01 -14.60
CA ASN A 168 13.76 -0.24 -15.24
C ASN A 168 12.47 -0.38 -14.41
N LEU A 169 12.19 0.63 -13.58
CA LEU A 169 11.06 0.64 -12.66
C LEU A 169 9.71 0.47 -13.40
N ALA A 170 9.55 1.11 -14.56
CA ALA A 170 8.34 1.01 -15.37
C ALA A 170 8.07 -0.44 -15.81
N LEU A 171 9.10 -1.15 -16.25
CA LEU A 171 8.99 -2.56 -16.63
C LEU A 171 8.82 -3.48 -15.42
N THR A 172 9.55 -3.21 -14.34
CA THR A 172 9.47 -4.00 -13.10
C THR A 172 8.07 -3.97 -12.50
N TYR A 173 7.43 -2.81 -12.46
CA TYR A 173 6.13 -2.62 -11.82
C TYR A 173 4.95 -2.63 -12.81
N GLN A 174 5.19 -2.87 -14.10
CA GLN A 174 4.16 -2.83 -15.15
C GLN A 174 2.84 -3.56 -14.81
N PRO A 175 2.85 -4.76 -14.17
CA PRO A 175 1.60 -5.45 -13.83
C PRO A 175 0.66 -4.64 -12.92
N ALA A 176 1.20 -3.71 -12.12
CA ALA A 176 0.43 -2.89 -11.19
C ALA A 176 -0.30 -1.71 -11.83
N ARG A 177 -0.08 -1.45 -13.13
CA ARG A 177 -0.82 -0.39 -13.85
C ARG A 177 -2.32 -0.68 -13.95
N LEU A 178 -2.76 -1.92 -13.76
CA LEU A 178 -4.17 -2.37 -13.83
C LEU A 178 -4.93 -2.03 -15.12
N THR A 179 -4.25 -1.65 -16.21
CA THR A 179 -4.90 -1.35 -17.49
C THR A 179 -5.75 -2.52 -17.99
N GLY A 180 -5.26 -3.74 -17.80
CA GLY A 180 -6.01 -4.94 -18.14
C GLY A 180 -7.26 -5.12 -17.28
N VAL A 181 -7.19 -4.85 -15.98
CA VAL A 181 -8.34 -4.94 -15.07
C VAL A 181 -9.40 -3.91 -15.47
N ARG A 182 -8.98 -2.66 -15.65
CA ARG A 182 -9.86 -1.58 -16.12
C ARG A 182 -10.57 -1.92 -17.43
N SER A 183 -9.83 -2.40 -18.43
CA SER A 183 -10.44 -2.74 -19.73
C SER A 183 -11.45 -3.89 -19.61
N ALA A 184 -11.18 -4.88 -18.75
CA ALA A 184 -12.14 -5.95 -18.50
C ALA A 184 -13.39 -5.43 -17.74
N TRP A 185 -13.20 -4.51 -16.80
CA TRP A 185 -14.32 -3.89 -16.08
C TRP A 185 -15.17 -2.97 -16.96
N ARG A 186 -14.57 -2.29 -17.95
CA ARG A 186 -15.31 -1.50 -18.93
C ARG A 186 -16.39 -2.32 -19.64
N GLU A 187 -16.13 -3.58 -19.95
CA GLU A 187 -17.14 -4.48 -20.54
C GLU A 187 -18.34 -4.73 -19.61
N VAL A 188 -18.13 -4.68 -18.29
CA VAL A 188 -19.20 -4.78 -17.28
C VAL A 188 -20.02 -3.48 -17.29
N GLU A 189 -19.33 -2.34 -17.24
CA GLU A 189 -19.95 -1.01 -17.29
C GLU A 189 -20.77 -0.81 -18.58
N GLU A 190 -20.20 -1.07 -19.75
CA GLU A 190 -20.89 -0.94 -21.04
C GLU A 190 -22.12 -1.84 -21.16
N ALA A 191 -22.09 -3.02 -20.50
CA ALA A 191 -23.21 -3.95 -20.50
C ALA A 191 -24.33 -3.53 -19.53
N LEU A 192 -23.99 -2.95 -18.38
CA LEU A 192 -24.93 -2.69 -17.27
C LEU A 192 -25.36 -1.22 -17.15
N CYS A 193 -24.54 -0.30 -17.64
CA CYS A 193 -24.70 1.15 -17.49
C CYS A 193 -24.77 1.84 -18.85
N LYS A 194 -25.30 1.17 -19.88
CA LYS A 194 -25.39 1.72 -21.25
C LYS A 194 -26.15 3.06 -21.30
N ASP A 195 -27.17 3.22 -20.47
CA ASP A 195 -27.96 4.44 -20.32
C ASP A 195 -27.24 5.56 -19.54
N CYS A 196 -26.06 5.27 -19.00
CA CYS A 196 -25.19 6.25 -18.34
C CYS A 196 -24.07 6.80 -19.24
N ALA A 197 -23.95 6.34 -20.50
CA ALA A 197 -22.78 6.64 -21.35
C ALA A 197 -22.53 8.15 -21.58
N ASP A 198 -23.59 8.96 -21.61
CA ASP A 198 -23.50 10.42 -21.82
C ASP A 198 -23.38 11.21 -20.50
N ILE A 199 -23.06 10.53 -19.38
CA ILE A 199 -22.93 11.15 -18.07
C ILE A 199 -21.47 11.44 -17.77
N ASN A 200 -21.10 12.72 -17.83
CA ASN A 200 -19.79 13.18 -17.40
C ASN A 200 -19.81 13.53 -15.90
N LEU A 201 -19.14 12.73 -15.07
CA LEU A 201 -19.04 12.98 -13.63
C LEU A 201 -18.23 14.24 -13.30
N ASN A 202 -17.34 14.69 -14.20
CA ASN A 202 -16.54 15.90 -14.00
C ASN A 202 -17.38 17.19 -14.05
N ASP A 203 -18.62 17.13 -14.53
CA ASP A 203 -19.53 18.27 -14.49
C ASP A 203 -20.13 18.48 -13.09
N ASP A 204 -20.03 17.48 -12.20
CA ASP A 204 -20.55 17.56 -10.84
C ASP A 204 -19.45 17.86 -9.80
N ASN A 205 -19.65 18.95 -9.05
CA ASN A 205 -18.67 19.39 -8.04
C ASN A 205 -18.57 18.44 -6.84
N ASN A 206 -19.63 17.70 -6.49
CA ASN A 206 -19.55 16.76 -5.37
C ASN A 206 -18.77 15.51 -5.78
N CYS A 207 -18.95 15.02 -7.01
CA CYS A 207 -18.13 13.92 -7.53
C CYS A 207 -16.64 14.30 -7.53
N LYS A 208 -16.29 15.49 -8.06
CA LYS A 208 -14.90 15.98 -8.06
C LYS A 208 -14.34 16.08 -6.65
N MET A 209 -15.03 16.78 -5.75
CA MET A 209 -14.56 16.97 -4.37
C MET A 209 -14.44 15.64 -3.60
N ALA A 210 -15.38 14.70 -3.79
CA ALA A 210 -15.29 13.38 -3.17
C ALA A 210 -14.08 12.60 -3.68
N PHE A 211 -13.79 12.70 -4.98
CA PHE A 211 -12.63 12.07 -5.60
C PHE A 211 -11.31 12.69 -5.11
N ASP A 212 -11.22 14.03 -5.07
CA ASP A 212 -10.05 14.76 -4.60
C ASP A 212 -9.67 14.38 -3.16
N ILE A 213 -10.67 14.14 -2.30
CA ILE A 213 -10.47 13.66 -0.93
C ILE A 213 -9.86 12.26 -0.93
N ILE A 214 -10.37 11.34 -1.77
CA ILE A 214 -9.84 9.98 -1.89
C ILE A 214 -8.39 10.02 -2.38
N GLU A 215 -8.11 10.76 -3.45
CA GLU A 215 -6.75 10.96 -3.97
C GLU A 215 -5.81 11.47 -2.87
N THR A 216 -6.20 12.57 -2.21
CA THR A 216 -5.40 13.16 -1.12
C THR A 216 -5.14 12.16 0.00
N LYS A 217 -6.16 11.39 0.40
CA LYS A 217 -6.05 10.40 1.48
C LYS A 217 -5.20 9.18 1.09
N LEU A 218 -5.11 8.85 -0.20
CA LEU A 218 -4.26 7.76 -0.69
C LEU A 218 -2.78 8.15 -0.80
N VAL A 219 -2.49 9.38 -1.22
CA VAL A 219 -1.11 9.79 -1.58
C VAL A 219 -0.42 10.69 -0.55
N SER A 220 -1.16 11.25 0.42
CA SER A 220 -0.57 12.14 1.44
C SER A 220 0.32 11.39 2.43
N GLU A 221 1.37 12.08 2.88
CA GLU A 221 2.25 11.59 3.97
C GLU A 221 1.44 11.20 5.21
N GLN A 222 0.46 12.02 5.58
CA GLN A 222 -0.45 11.71 6.69
C GLN A 222 -1.20 10.39 6.47
N GLY A 223 -1.77 10.18 5.27
CA GLY A 223 -2.50 8.95 4.97
C GLY A 223 -1.62 7.71 5.00
N ILE A 224 -0.40 7.81 4.48
CA ILE A 224 0.60 6.73 4.51
C ILE A 224 1.03 6.45 5.96
N TYR A 225 1.27 7.51 6.75
CA TYR A 225 1.66 7.39 8.15
C TYR A 225 0.58 6.72 9.00
N GLU A 226 -0.67 7.15 8.89
CA GLU A 226 -1.80 6.58 9.65
C GLU A 226 -1.94 5.07 9.42
N SER A 227 -1.88 4.63 8.15
CA SER A 227 -1.95 3.21 7.81
C SER A 227 -0.68 2.43 8.17
N GLY A 228 0.49 3.07 8.12
CA GLY A 228 1.76 2.51 8.59
C GLY A 228 1.76 2.24 10.09
N GLU A 229 1.34 3.22 10.90
CA GLU A 229 1.25 3.08 12.36
C GLU A 229 0.25 1.98 12.76
N ALA A 230 -0.91 1.92 12.11
CA ALA A 230 -1.90 0.88 12.35
C ALA A 230 -1.32 -0.52 12.07
N ALA A 231 -0.59 -0.68 10.96
CA ALA A 231 0.06 -1.94 10.63
C ALA A 231 1.18 -2.30 11.62
N LEU A 232 2.02 -1.34 12.01
CA LEU A 232 3.10 -1.56 12.98
C LEU A 232 2.56 -1.94 14.38
N ALA A 233 1.41 -1.40 14.79
CA ALA A 233 0.75 -1.76 16.04
C ALA A 233 0.36 -3.25 16.11
N LEU A 234 0.02 -3.85 14.97
CA LEU A 234 -0.28 -5.28 14.84
C LEU A 234 0.98 -6.13 14.64
N ASN A 235 2.11 -5.51 14.29
CA ASN A 235 3.37 -6.16 13.95
C ASN A 235 4.51 -5.69 14.88
N PRO A 236 4.54 -6.10 16.16
CA PRO A 236 5.44 -5.54 17.18
C PRO A 236 6.93 -5.74 16.87
N ARG A 237 7.31 -6.81 16.15
CA ARG A 237 8.68 -7.00 15.68
C ARG A 237 9.06 -5.99 14.59
N GLU A 238 8.13 -5.67 13.70
CA GLU A 238 8.31 -4.66 12.66
C GLU A 238 8.41 -3.27 13.26
N ALA A 239 7.56 -2.96 14.24
CA ALA A 239 7.61 -1.72 15.01
C ALA A 239 8.98 -1.50 15.67
N LEU A 240 9.54 -2.52 16.34
CA LEU A 240 10.85 -2.41 16.97
C LEU A 240 11.98 -2.14 15.97
N GLU A 241 11.93 -2.72 14.77
CA GLU A 241 12.94 -2.47 13.75
C GLU A 241 12.78 -1.09 13.08
N ALA A 242 11.56 -0.59 12.95
CA ALA A 242 11.30 0.79 12.54
C ALA A 242 11.84 1.77 13.59
N ASP A 243 11.52 1.56 14.87
CA ASP A 243 12.03 2.39 15.97
C ASP A 243 13.56 2.39 16.04
N LYS A 244 14.18 1.22 15.81
CA LYS A 244 15.63 1.07 15.73
C LYS A 244 16.23 1.90 14.59
N ALA A 245 15.56 1.96 13.44
CA ALA A 245 16.01 2.78 12.31
C ALA A 245 15.90 4.28 12.63
N VAL A 246 14.81 4.71 13.26
CA VAL A 246 14.63 6.10 13.72
C VAL A 246 15.72 6.50 14.71
N LEU A 247 16.02 5.65 15.71
CA LEU A 247 17.08 5.95 16.67
C LEU A 247 18.47 6.09 16.04
N LYS A 248 18.76 5.34 14.97
CA LYS A 248 20.01 5.50 14.23
C LYS A 248 20.07 6.85 13.53
N LEU A 249 19.00 7.27 12.87
CA LEU A 249 18.90 8.58 12.22
C LEU A 249 19.05 9.71 13.25
N ASP A 250 18.33 9.65 14.37
CA ASP A 250 18.44 10.64 15.44
C ASP A 250 19.88 10.75 15.97
N LYS A 251 20.59 9.61 16.07
CA LYS A 251 22.00 9.59 16.48
C LYS A 251 22.90 10.27 15.46
N GLU A 252 22.68 10.04 14.17
CA GLU A 252 23.42 10.67 13.07
C GLU A 252 23.18 12.19 13.02
N GLU A 253 21.96 12.63 13.34
CA GLU A 253 21.58 14.05 13.40
C GLU A 253 21.88 14.70 14.76
N HIS A 254 22.58 14.00 15.66
CA HIS A 254 22.89 14.46 17.02
C HIS A 254 21.67 14.88 17.86
N LYS A 255 20.50 14.31 17.55
CA LYS A 255 19.27 14.49 18.32
C LYS A 255 19.29 13.67 19.61
N LYS A 256 18.48 14.09 20.58
CA LYS A 256 18.32 13.36 21.84
C LYS A 256 17.60 12.03 21.59
N ILE A 257 18.28 10.92 21.82
CA ILE A 257 17.72 9.57 21.73
C ILE A 257 16.68 9.36 22.84
N ILE A 258 15.43 9.10 22.45
CA ILE A 258 14.30 8.82 23.35
C ILE A 258 13.67 7.49 22.94
N LEU A 259 13.39 6.63 23.92
CA LEU A 259 12.69 5.37 23.64
C LEU A 259 11.22 5.59 23.28
N THR A 260 10.79 4.89 22.23
CA THR A 260 9.37 4.72 21.87
C THR A 260 8.65 3.84 22.89
N ASP A 261 7.31 3.86 22.87
CA ASP A 261 6.51 3.02 23.75
C ASP A 261 6.72 1.52 23.51
N ASN A 262 6.92 1.12 22.26
CA ASN A 262 7.22 -0.27 21.88
C ASN A 262 8.58 -0.71 22.45
N GLN A 263 9.61 0.12 22.34
CA GLN A 263 10.92 -0.17 22.93
C GLN A 263 10.88 -0.21 24.45
N ARG A 264 10.12 0.70 25.10
CA ARG A 264 9.90 0.67 26.55
C ARG A 264 9.20 -0.60 27.00
N LYS A 265 8.16 -1.02 26.28
CA LYS A 265 7.42 -2.26 26.55
C LYS A 265 8.33 -3.48 26.38
N PHE A 266 9.05 -3.56 25.25
CA PHE A 266 10.00 -4.63 25.00
C PHE A 266 11.06 -4.75 26.10
N LEU A 267 11.62 -3.63 26.55
CA LEU A 267 12.55 -3.62 27.67
C LEU A 267 11.92 -4.20 28.93
N LYS A 268 10.75 -3.69 29.35
CA LYS A 268 10.09 -4.17 30.57
C LYS A 268 9.83 -5.67 30.55
N GLU A 269 9.41 -6.21 29.41
CA GLU A 269 9.09 -7.63 29.24
C GLU A 269 10.32 -8.54 29.18
N ASN A 270 11.45 -8.04 28.66
CA ASN A 270 12.62 -8.87 28.34
C ASN A 270 13.85 -8.57 29.20
N TYR A 271 13.82 -7.56 30.08
CA TYR A 271 15.01 -7.11 30.80
C TYR A 271 15.61 -8.20 31.70
N GLN A 272 14.78 -9.06 32.26
CA GLN A 272 15.24 -10.15 33.14
C GLN A 272 15.76 -11.36 32.36
N THR A 273 15.22 -11.61 31.17
CA THR A 273 15.42 -12.87 30.44
C THR A 273 16.49 -12.78 29.36
N LYS A 274 16.72 -11.59 28.78
CA LYS A 274 17.73 -11.36 27.74
C LYS A 274 18.99 -10.70 28.31
N THR A 275 20.14 -10.94 27.68
CA THR A 275 21.39 -10.24 28.02
C THR A 275 21.30 -8.76 27.66
N ASN A 276 22.12 -7.91 28.32
CA ASN A 276 22.14 -6.49 27.98
C ASN A 276 22.65 -6.25 26.54
N LYS A 277 23.48 -7.15 26.02
CA LYS A 277 23.94 -7.09 24.65
C LYS A 277 22.79 -7.30 23.68
N GLU A 278 22.00 -8.36 23.86
CA GLU A 278 20.83 -8.64 23.01
C GLU A 278 19.80 -7.50 23.07
N LEU A 279 19.51 -6.96 24.26
CA LEU A 279 18.58 -5.84 24.40
C LEU A 279 19.07 -4.58 23.70
N ALA A 280 20.36 -4.26 23.82
CA ALA A 280 20.98 -3.13 23.14
C ALA A 280 20.93 -3.29 21.61
N ASP A 281 21.23 -4.49 21.12
CA ASP A 281 21.22 -4.82 19.70
C ASP A 281 19.81 -4.78 19.10
N THR A 282 18.78 -5.24 19.85
CA THR A 282 17.38 -5.16 19.42
C THR A 282 16.88 -3.71 19.39
N ILE A 283 17.23 -2.89 20.38
CA ILE A 283 16.79 -1.48 20.43
C ILE A 283 17.59 -0.59 19.48
N GLY A 284 18.84 -0.96 19.16
CA GLY A 284 19.74 -0.16 18.35
C GLY A 284 20.51 0.91 19.13
N CYS A 285 20.69 0.73 20.44
CA CYS A 285 21.43 1.68 21.27
C CYS A 285 22.73 1.06 21.82
N GLY A 286 23.64 1.91 22.31
CA GLY A 286 24.84 1.43 22.99
C GLY A 286 24.56 0.91 24.41
N LEU A 287 25.40 0.01 24.93
CA LEU A 287 25.23 -0.59 26.27
C LEU A 287 25.10 0.45 27.40
N THR A 288 25.86 1.55 27.33
CA THR A 288 25.76 2.63 28.31
C THR A 288 24.38 3.28 28.26
N LYS A 289 23.88 3.59 27.05
CA LYS A 289 22.57 4.19 26.85
C LYS A 289 21.43 3.25 27.28
N LEU A 290 21.56 1.95 26.99
CA LEU A 290 20.63 0.94 27.49
C LEU A 290 20.53 0.96 29.03
N ARG A 291 21.67 1.06 29.73
CA ARG A 291 21.69 1.12 31.21
C ARG A 291 21.03 2.39 31.75
N GLU A 292 21.20 3.52 31.06
CA GLU A 292 20.49 4.77 31.39
C GLU A 292 18.98 4.57 31.25
N PHE A 293 18.52 4.05 30.12
CA PHE A 293 17.09 3.78 29.90
C PHE A 293 16.51 2.79 30.91
N ALA A 294 17.25 1.73 31.25
CA ALA A 294 16.83 0.77 32.27
C ALA A 294 16.68 1.45 33.64
N LYS A 295 17.62 2.34 34.01
CA LYS A 295 17.54 3.11 35.25
C LYS A 295 16.34 4.06 35.26
N GLU A 296 16.09 4.77 34.16
CA GLU A 296 14.91 5.64 33.99
C GLU A 296 13.59 4.87 34.11
N LEU A 297 13.56 3.62 33.65
CA LEU A 297 12.40 2.72 33.72
C LEU A 297 12.32 1.94 35.05
N GLY A 298 13.26 2.10 35.97
CA GLY A 298 13.30 1.38 37.25
C GLY A 298 13.62 -0.12 37.13
N LEU A 299 14.31 -0.54 36.06
CA LEU A 299 14.61 -1.94 35.77
C LEU A 299 15.97 -2.36 36.34
N THR A 300 15.99 -3.42 37.15
CA THR A 300 17.20 -4.01 37.74
C THR A 300 17.28 -5.49 37.43
N LYS A 301 18.45 -6.00 37.02
CA LYS A 301 18.64 -7.45 36.86
C LYS A 301 18.81 -8.11 38.21
N ASN A 302 18.06 -9.19 38.45
CA ASN A 302 18.33 -10.05 39.59
C ASN A 302 19.70 -10.69 39.40
N LYS A 303 20.55 -10.64 40.45
CA LYS A 303 21.79 -11.40 40.47
C LYS A 303 21.40 -12.87 40.39
N ILE A 304 21.77 -13.54 39.28
CA ILE A 304 21.72 -15.00 39.21
C ILE A 304 22.70 -15.48 40.27
N ALA A 305 22.18 -16.17 41.29
CA ALA A 305 22.95 -16.79 42.36
C ALA A 305 23.74 -17.99 41.82
#